data_AF-A0A928LC55-F1
#
_entry.id   AF-A0A928LC55-F1
#
_cell.length_a   1.000
_cell.length_b   1.000
_cell.length_c   1.000
_cell.angle_alpha   90.00
_cell.angle_beta   90.00
_cell.angle_gamma   90.00
#
_symmetry.space_group_name_H-M   'P 1'
#
loop_
_entity.id
_entity.type
_entity.pdbx_description
1 polymer ?
#
loop_
_entity_poly.entity_id
_entity_poly.type
_entity_poly.pdbx_seq_one_letter_code
_entity_poly.pdbx_strand_id
1 'polypeptide(L)'
;MLLELLKNFFFFALHVDNNPVFPKPLSKAEEEECFKLMAQNDRNAKNKLIEHNLRLVAHIVKKYSPSQTEQDELISIGTIGLIKAVSTFDYTKGAKFATYASRCIDKATLSLRLSKLRKKQHESLFLMYGKFIGKSMKISIFSIVPRKVKFCMLPCISIHSDF
;
A
#
# COMPACT_ATOMS: atom_id res chain seq x y z
N MET A 1 -26.15 26.69 29.15
CA MET A 1 -24.88 26.52 28.41
C MET A 1 -24.03 25.36 28.93
N LEU A 2 -23.56 25.35 30.19
CA LEU A 2 -22.73 24.24 30.71
C LEU A 2 -23.47 22.88 30.72
N LEU A 3 -24.76 22.90 31.08
CA LEU A 3 -25.60 21.70 31.13
C LEU A 3 -25.87 21.09 29.73
N GLU A 4 -25.94 21.94 28.70
CA GLU A 4 -26.12 21.54 27.30
C GLU A 4 -24.84 20.88 26.76
N LEU A 5 -23.67 21.45 27.09
CA LEU A 5 -22.38 20.85 26.75
C LEU A 5 -22.19 19.50 27.42
N LEU A 6 -22.58 19.37 28.70
CA LEU A 6 -22.54 18.09 29.40
C LEU A 6 -23.49 17.08 28.79
N LYS A 7 -24.73 17.46 28.44
CA LYS A 7 -25.68 16.56 27.75
C LYS A 7 -25.14 16.07 26.40
N ASN A 8 -24.56 16.96 25.59
CA ASN A 8 -23.98 16.59 24.30
C ASN A 8 -22.76 15.69 24.46
N PHE A 9 -21.93 15.94 25.47
CA PHE A 9 -20.80 15.08 25.82
C PHE A 9 -21.25 13.70 26.31
N PHE A 10 -22.25 13.63 27.19
CA PHE A 10 -22.81 12.37 27.67
C PHE A 10 -23.54 11.60 26.56
N PHE A 11 -24.26 12.29 25.67
CA PHE A 11 -24.88 11.69 24.49
C PHE A 11 -23.83 11.06 23.58
N PHE A 12 -22.75 11.78 23.30
CA PHE A 12 -21.62 11.29 22.49
C PHE A 12 -20.88 10.14 23.17
N ALA A 13 -20.67 10.21 24.48
CA ALA A 13 -20.01 9.15 25.26
C ALA A 13 -20.86 7.87 25.36
N LEU A 14 -22.20 8.00 25.43
CA LEU A 14 -23.14 6.87 25.44
C LEU A 14 -23.39 6.26 24.06
N HIS A 15 -23.34 7.07 23.00
CA HIS A 15 -23.43 6.60 21.60
C HIS A 15 -22.07 6.32 20.97
N VAL A 16 -20.99 6.32 21.76
CA VAL A 16 -19.73 5.72 21.29
C VAL A 16 -19.98 4.23 21.26
N ASP A 17 -20.45 3.75 20.10
CA ASP A 17 -20.60 2.34 19.86
C ASP A 17 -19.23 1.71 20.07
N ASN A 18 -19.09 0.92 21.15
CA ASN A 18 -17.91 0.10 21.43
C ASN A 18 -17.82 -1.09 20.43
N ASN A 19 -18.26 -0.89 19.19
CA ASN A 19 -17.99 -1.81 18.11
C ASN A 19 -16.48 -1.77 17.88
N PRO A 20 -15.78 -2.90 18.07
CA PRO A 20 -14.35 -2.92 17.81
C PRO A 20 -14.14 -2.52 16.36
N VAL A 21 -13.37 -1.43 16.15
CA VAL A 21 -13.03 -0.85 14.83
C VAL A 21 -12.58 -1.91 13.82
N PHE A 22 -12.03 -3.02 14.32
CA PHE A 22 -11.72 -4.20 13.54
C PHE A 22 -12.37 -5.45 14.11
N PRO A 23 -13.12 -6.22 13.29
CA PRO A 23 -13.71 -7.46 13.73
C PRO A 23 -12.64 -8.48 14.13
N LYS A 24 -13.05 -9.47 14.93
CA LYS A 24 -12.16 -10.55 15.38
C LYS A 24 -11.73 -11.41 14.18
N PRO A 25 -10.51 -11.97 14.15
CA PRO A 25 -10.09 -12.87 13.08
C PRO A 25 -11.06 -14.05 12.92
N LEU A 26 -11.32 -14.46 11.68
CA LEU A 26 -12.14 -15.63 11.37
C LEU A 26 -11.42 -16.92 11.79
N SER A 27 -12.21 -17.94 12.13
CA SER A 27 -11.69 -19.29 12.27
C SER A 27 -11.37 -19.89 10.90
N LYS A 28 -10.54 -20.94 10.87
CA LYS A 28 -10.18 -21.62 9.61
C LYS A 28 -11.39 -22.14 8.84
N ALA A 29 -12.39 -22.65 9.54
CA ALA A 29 -13.60 -23.20 8.91
C ALA A 29 -14.42 -22.08 8.24
N GLU A 30 -14.58 -20.94 8.91
CA GLU A 30 -15.25 -19.77 8.36
C GLU A 30 -14.49 -19.15 7.18
N GLU A 31 -13.14 -19.12 7.25
CA GLU A 31 -12.32 -18.69 6.12
C GLU A 31 -12.56 -19.57 4.89
N GLU A 32 -12.56 -20.90 5.06
CA GLU A 32 -12.79 -21.85 3.98
C GLU A 32 -14.19 -21.71 3.38
N GLU A 33 -15.22 -21.54 4.21
CA GLU A 33 -16.58 -21.26 3.75
C GLU A 33 -16.65 -19.96 2.93
N CYS A 34 -16.01 -18.88 3.40
CA CYS A 34 -15.94 -17.63 2.65
C CYS A 34 -15.25 -17.82 1.29
N PHE A 35 -14.18 -18.60 1.21
CA PHE A 35 -13.51 -18.90 -0.07
C PHE A 35 -14.39 -19.75 -1.01
N LYS A 36 -15.20 -20.68 -0.47
CA LYS A 36 -16.18 -21.44 -1.25
C LYS A 36 -17.28 -20.53 -1.83
N LEU A 37 -17.81 -19.62 -1.02
CA LEU A 37 -18.80 -18.63 -1.46
C LEU A 37 -18.20 -17.65 -2.48
N MET A 38 -16.94 -17.24 -2.29
CA MET A 38 -16.23 -16.43 -3.28
C MET A 38 -16.10 -17.12 -4.65
N ALA A 39 -15.92 -18.45 -4.68
CA ALA A 39 -15.91 -19.21 -5.93
C ALA A 39 -17.26 -19.15 -6.67
N GLN A 40 -18.35 -18.85 -5.95
CA GLN A 40 -19.69 -18.60 -6.49
C GLN A 40 -19.92 -17.12 -6.84
N ASN A 41 -18.86 -16.30 -6.91
CA ASN A 41 -18.89 -14.84 -7.13
C ASN A 41 -19.58 -14.02 -6.03
N ASP A 42 -19.66 -14.52 -4.80
CA ASP A 42 -20.17 -13.73 -3.68
C ASP A 42 -19.19 -12.62 -3.27
N ARG A 43 -19.63 -11.36 -3.42
CA ARG A 43 -18.84 -10.18 -3.03
C ARG A 43 -18.82 -9.96 -1.52
N ASN A 44 -19.87 -10.36 -0.80
CA ASN A 44 -19.95 -10.20 0.65
C ASN A 44 -18.92 -11.09 1.35
N ALA A 45 -18.74 -12.32 0.85
CA ALA A 45 -17.71 -13.22 1.33
C ALA A 45 -16.29 -12.63 1.17
N LYS A 46 -16.03 -11.98 0.02
CA LYS A 46 -14.76 -11.27 -0.23
C LYS A 46 -14.54 -10.11 0.74
N ASN A 47 -15.56 -9.28 0.95
CA ASN A 47 -15.48 -8.12 1.84
C ASN A 47 -15.24 -8.57 3.29
N LYS A 48 -15.96 -9.61 3.74
CA LYS A 48 -15.78 -10.22 5.06
C LYS A 48 -14.33 -10.69 5.28
N LEU A 49 -13.74 -11.38 4.29
CA LEU A 49 -12.34 -11.80 4.38
C LEU A 49 -11.37 -10.62 4.46
N ILE A 50 -11.62 -9.53 3.74
CA ILE A 50 -10.77 -8.33 3.77
C ILE A 50 -10.86 -7.66 5.14
N GLU A 51 -12.07 -7.35 5.62
CA GLU A 51 -12.32 -6.61 6.87
C GLU A 51 -11.72 -7.30 8.10
N HIS A 52 -11.91 -8.62 8.20
CA HIS A 52 -11.36 -9.42 9.29
C HIS A 52 -9.83 -9.54 9.28
N ASN A 53 -9.19 -9.23 8.14
CA ASN A 53 -7.74 -9.28 7.98
C ASN A 53 -7.07 -7.89 7.90
N LEU A 54 -7.80 -6.78 8.03
CA LEU A 54 -7.21 -5.44 8.01
C LEU A 54 -6.20 -5.21 9.14
N ARG A 55 -6.41 -5.84 10.32
CA ARG A 55 -5.47 -5.78 11.45
C ARG A 55 -4.08 -6.30 11.09
N LEU A 56 -4.02 -7.30 10.20
CA LEU A 56 -2.76 -7.88 9.73
C LEU A 56 -1.97 -6.85 8.91
N VAL A 57 -2.65 -6.05 8.08
CA VAL A 57 -2.02 -4.99 7.29
C VAL A 57 -1.35 -3.97 8.21
N ALA A 58 -2.08 -3.46 9.20
CA ALA A 58 -1.54 -2.51 10.17
C ALA A 58 -0.33 -3.08 10.93
N HIS A 59 -0.41 -4.35 11.34
CA HIS A 59 0.69 -5.03 12.02
C HIS A 59 1.95 -5.15 11.15
N ILE A 60 1.80 -5.54 9.88
CA ILE A 60 2.93 -5.70 8.95
C ILE A 60 3.53 -4.34 8.60
N VAL A 61 2.70 -3.33 8.32
CA VAL A 61 3.18 -1.98 7.98
C VAL A 61 4.00 -1.39 9.13
N LYS A 62 3.60 -1.64 10.39
CA LYS A 62 4.32 -1.17 11.58
C LYS A 62 5.80 -1.63 11.61
N LYS A 63 6.12 -2.80 11.04
CA LYS A 63 7.50 -3.32 10.93
C LYS A 63 8.43 -2.39 10.14
N TYR A 64 7.88 -1.60 9.21
CA TYR A 64 8.67 -0.75 8.31
C TYR A 64 9.00 0.63 8.92
N SER A 65 8.55 0.88 10.15
CA SER A 65 8.71 2.14 10.90
C SER A 65 8.50 3.37 10.02
N PRO A 66 7.32 3.51 9.38
CA PRO A 66 7.05 4.65 8.50
C PRO A 66 7.07 5.97 9.27
N SER A 67 7.45 7.04 8.57
CA SER A 67 7.09 8.40 9.02
C SER A 67 5.57 8.58 9.01
N GLN A 68 5.05 9.57 9.72
CA GLN A 68 3.59 9.84 9.75
C GLN A 68 3.01 10.00 8.34
N THR A 69 3.73 10.70 7.46
CA THR A 69 3.33 10.91 6.05
C THR A 69 3.38 9.64 5.21
N GLU A 70 4.23 8.67 5.54
CA GLU A 70 4.34 7.41 4.80
C GLU A 70 3.37 6.35 5.30
N GLN A 71 2.86 6.49 6.53
CA GLN A 71 2.02 5.48 7.16
C GLN A 71 0.76 5.19 6.35
N ASP A 72 0.04 6.23 5.93
CA ASP A 72 -1.22 6.08 5.17
C ASP A 72 -0.99 5.49 3.77
N GLU A 73 0.11 5.88 3.11
CA GLU A 73 0.51 5.31 1.83
C GLU A 73 0.86 3.82 1.96
N LEU A 74 1.61 3.43 3.00
CA LEU A 74 1.97 2.04 3.24
C LEU A 74 0.75 1.19 3.61
N ILE A 75 -0.19 1.72 4.40
CA ILE A 75 -1.46 1.05 4.70
C ILE A 75 -2.28 0.84 3.42
N SER A 76 -2.34 1.84 2.54
CA SER A 76 -3.06 1.76 1.27
C SER A 76 -2.45 0.68 0.36
N ILE A 77 -1.13 0.69 0.17
CA ILE A 77 -0.42 -0.35 -0.62
C ILE A 77 -0.55 -1.73 0.03
N GLY A 78 -0.45 -1.82 1.35
CA GLY A 78 -0.62 -3.06 2.09
C GLY A 78 -2.02 -3.65 1.90
N THR A 79 -3.05 -2.81 1.92
CA THR A 79 -4.45 -3.18 1.66
C THR A 79 -4.63 -3.72 0.24
N ILE A 80 -4.01 -3.09 -0.76
CA ILE A 80 -4.00 -3.62 -2.14
C ILE A 80 -3.34 -5.00 -2.19
N GLY A 81 -2.24 -5.19 -1.44
CA GLY A 81 -1.58 -6.49 -1.27
C GLY A 81 -2.49 -7.55 -0.66
N LEU A 82 -3.30 -7.18 0.34
CA LEU A 82 -4.29 -8.05 0.97
C LEU A 82 -5.43 -8.42 0.00
N ILE A 83 -6.01 -7.44 -0.71
CA ILE A 83 -7.08 -7.68 -1.69
C ILE A 83 -6.60 -8.64 -2.78
N LYS A 84 -5.36 -8.47 -3.23
CA LYS A 84 -4.72 -9.39 -4.16
C LYS A 84 -4.59 -10.79 -3.55
N ALA A 85 -4.12 -10.89 -2.31
CA ALA A 85 -3.99 -12.16 -1.61
C ALA A 85 -5.33 -12.90 -1.49
N VAL A 86 -6.40 -12.21 -1.10
CA VAL A 86 -7.77 -12.76 -1.05
C VAL A 86 -8.21 -13.29 -2.41
N SER A 87 -7.85 -12.61 -3.49
CA SER A 87 -8.27 -12.98 -4.85
C SER A 87 -7.45 -14.14 -5.46
N THR A 88 -6.23 -14.40 -4.95
CA THR A 88 -5.31 -15.41 -5.51
C THR A 88 -5.01 -16.56 -4.55
N PHE A 89 -5.59 -16.54 -3.35
CA PHE A 89 -5.39 -17.59 -2.36
C PHE A 89 -6.13 -18.87 -2.77
N ASP A 90 -5.52 -19.99 -2.44
CA ASP A 90 -6.04 -21.32 -2.73
C ASP A 90 -6.14 -22.11 -1.43
N TYR A 91 -7.38 -22.33 -0.98
CA TYR A 91 -7.69 -22.97 0.28
C TYR A 91 -7.41 -24.49 0.27
N THR A 92 -7.28 -25.11 -0.91
CA THR A 92 -7.04 -26.56 -1.05
C THR A 92 -5.63 -26.96 -0.60
N LYS A 93 -4.71 -26.00 -0.53
CA LYS A 93 -3.29 -26.22 -0.17
C LYS A 93 -3.05 -26.36 1.33
N GLY A 94 -4.09 -26.28 2.17
CA GLY A 94 -4.01 -26.51 3.63
C GLY A 94 -3.21 -25.46 4.42
N ALA A 95 -2.69 -24.43 3.77
CA ALA A 95 -1.99 -23.34 4.43
C ALA A 95 -2.98 -22.36 5.09
N LYS A 96 -2.58 -21.72 6.20
CA LYS A 96 -3.36 -20.63 6.80
C LYS A 96 -3.37 -19.41 5.88
N PHE A 97 -4.55 -18.82 5.65
CA PHE A 97 -4.68 -17.63 4.80
C PHE A 97 -3.78 -16.48 5.28
N ALA A 98 -3.78 -16.20 6.60
CA ALA A 98 -2.96 -15.15 7.20
C ALA A 98 -1.46 -15.25 6.85
N THR A 99 -0.91 -16.47 6.76
CA THR A 99 0.50 -16.69 6.38
C THR A 99 0.76 -16.26 4.94
N TYR A 100 -0.13 -16.63 4.02
CA TYR A 100 -0.03 -16.24 2.62
C TYR A 100 -0.26 -14.74 2.42
N ALA A 101 -1.29 -14.20 3.06
CA ALA A 101 -1.61 -12.77 3.03
C ALA A 101 -0.44 -11.92 3.52
N SER A 102 0.22 -12.35 4.61
CA SER A 102 1.39 -11.66 5.15
C SER A 102 2.51 -11.47 4.12
N ARG A 103 2.83 -12.53 3.36
CA ARG A 103 3.84 -12.46 2.28
C ARG A 103 3.45 -11.50 1.15
N CYS A 104 2.16 -11.47 0.80
CA CYS A 104 1.66 -10.58 -0.25
C CYS A 104 1.71 -9.11 0.17
N ILE A 105 1.32 -8.82 1.42
CA ILE A 105 1.38 -7.48 2.01
C ILE A 105 2.83 -7.01 2.08
N ASP A 106 3.73 -7.83 2.62
CA ASP A 106 5.17 -7.53 2.70
C ASP A 106 5.76 -7.21 1.31
N LYS A 107 5.43 -8.02 0.31
CA LYS A 107 5.91 -7.82 -1.06
C LYS A 107 5.42 -6.49 -1.66
N ALA A 108 4.15 -6.13 -1.43
CA ALA A 108 3.58 -4.89 -1.93
C ALA A 108 4.26 -3.66 -1.29
N THR A 109 4.38 -3.67 0.04
CA THR A 109 5.04 -2.61 0.82
C THR A 109 6.51 -2.43 0.43
N LEU A 110 7.25 -3.54 0.32
CA LEU A 110 8.65 -3.51 -0.10
C LEU A 110 8.81 -2.96 -1.52
N SER A 111 7.95 -3.38 -2.45
CA SER A 111 7.97 -2.90 -3.84
C SER A 111 7.81 -1.38 -3.92
N LEU A 112 6.87 -0.80 -3.16
CA LEU A 112 6.70 0.65 -3.09
C LEU A 112 7.98 1.33 -2.59
N ARG A 113 8.57 0.84 -1.49
CA ARG A 113 9.78 1.44 -0.91
C ARG A 113 10.95 1.41 -1.88
N LEU A 114 11.14 0.29 -2.57
CA LEU A 114 12.16 0.17 -3.63
C LEU A 114 11.88 1.12 -4.79
N SER A 115 10.61 1.33 -5.18
CA SER A 115 10.26 2.30 -6.21
C SER A 115 10.60 3.74 -5.81
N LYS A 116 10.38 4.12 -4.54
CA LYS A 116 10.76 5.43 -4.00
C LYS A 116 12.28 5.64 -3.97
N LEU A 117 13.04 4.61 -3.55
CA LEU A 117 14.50 4.67 -3.55
C LEU A 117 15.06 4.85 -4.96
N ARG A 118 14.49 4.16 -5.96
CA ARG A 118 14.86 4.33 -7.37
C ARG A 118 14.59 5.75 -7.88
N LYS A 119 13.45 6.36 -7.51
CA LYS A 119 13.15 7.76 -7.86
C LYS A 119 14.18 8.73 -7.26
N LYS A 120 14.48 8.61 -5.96
CA LYS A 120 15.50 9.42 -5.29
C LYS A 120 16.89 9.28 -5.93
N GLN A 121 17.29 8.05 -6.30
CA GLN A 121 18.55 7.82 -7.01
C GLN A 121 18.57 8.48 -8.39
N HIS A 122 17.46 8.46 -9.11
CA HIS A 122 17.36 9.09 -10.42
C HIS A 122 17.43 10.62 -10.32
N GLU A 123 16.77 11.21 -9.32
CA GLU A 123 16.85 12.65 -9.02
C GLU A 123 18.27 13.08 -8.63
N SER A 124 18.96 12.29 -7.81
CA SER A 124 20.34 12.61 -7.40
C SER A 124 21.34 12.49 -8.56
N LEU A 125 21.17 11.51 -9.45
CA LEU A 125 21.92 11.42 -10.70
C LEU A 125 21.67 12.64 -11.58
N PHE A 126 20.41 13.03 -11.79
CA PHE A 126 20.06 14.20 -12.59
C PHE A 126 20.71 15.49 -12.04
N LEU A 127 20.68 15.69 -10.71
CA LEU A 127 21.34 16.83 -10.05
C LEU A 127 22.87 16.78 -10.18
N MET A 128 23.47 15.59 -10.06
CA MET A 128 24.91 15.40 -10.23
C MET A 128 25.34 15.76 -11.65
N TYR A 129 24.65 15.25 -12.66
CA TYR A 129 24.92 15.57 -14.07
C TYR A 129 24.63 17.04 -14.38
N GLY A 130 23.53 17.60 -13.89
CA GLY A 130 23.17 19.01 -14.08
C GLY A 130 24.21 19.98 -13.48
N LYS A 131 24.78 19.67 -12.31
CA LYS A 131 25.90 20.45 -11.73
C LYS A 131 27.19 20.37 -12.55
N PHE A 132 27.42 19.26 -13.26
CA PHE A 132 28.59 19.08 -14.12
C PHE A 132 28.47 19.91 -15.41
N ILE A 133 27.27 19.99 -16.00
CA ILE A 133 26.97 20.80 -17.20
C ILE A 133 27.17 22.30 -16.93
N GLY A 134 26.96 22.77 -15.69
CA GLY A 134 27.15 24.19 -15.31
C GLY A 134 28.60 24.65 -15.17
N LYS A 135 29.60 23.76 -15.23
CA LYS A 135 31.01 24.13 -14.97
C LYS A 135 32.00 23.91 -16.11
N SER A 136 31.70 23.11 -17.14
CA SER A 136 32.43 23.13 -18.43
C SER A 136 31.89 22.06 -19.39
N MET A 137 31.92 22.42 -20.68
CA MET A 137 32.01 21.55 -21.86
C MET A 137 30.72 21.27 -22.67
N LYS A 138 30.79 21.67 -23.95
CA LYS A 138 29.89 21.33 -25.06
C LYS A 138 29.91 19.81 -25.33
N ILE A 139 29.19 19.01 -24.55
CA ILE A 139 28.97 17.60 -24.87
C ILE A 139 27.47 17.36 -24.93
N SER A 140 26.98 16.87 -26.07
CA SER A 140 25.59 16.45 -26.21
C SER A 140 25.25 15.44 -25.12
N ILE A 141 24.32 15.83 -24.25
CA ILE A 141 23.74 15.09 -23.12
C ILE A 141 23.44 13.60 -23.42
N PHE A 142 23.26 13.24 -24.69
CA PHE A 142 22.92 11.88 -25.13
C PHE A 142 24.06 10.85 -25.05
N SER A 143 25.34 11.25 -25.03
CA SER A 143 26.47 10.30 -25.09
C SER A 143 26.97 9.81 -23.72
N ILE A 144 26.65 10.52 -22.63
CA ILE A 144 27.18 10.22 -21.28
C ILE A 144 26.19 9.43 -20.42
N VAL A 145 24.89 9.47 -20.74
CA VAL A 145 23.88 8.73 -19.97
C VAL A 145 23.99 7.22 -20.26
N PRO A 146 24.28 6.36 -19.27
CA PRO A 146 24.36 4.93 -19.47
C PRO A 146 23.02 4.39 -20.02
N ARG A 147 23.06 3.47 -20.99
CA ARG A 147 21.86 2.94 -21.70
C ARG A 147 20.73 2.50 -20.76
N LYS A 148 21.03 2.06 -19.53
CA LYS A 148 20.03 1.66 -18.52
C LYS A 148 19.20 2.82 -17.96
N VAL A 149 19.70 4.06 -17.96
CA VAL A 149 19.00 5.26 -17.47
C VAL A 149 18.13 5.87 -18.58
N LYS A 150 18.54 5.71 -19.86
CA LYS A 150 17.74 6.15 -21.02
C LYS A 150 16.33 5.55 -21.03
N PHE A 151 16.20 4.29 -20.62
CA PHE A 151 14.91 3.59 -20.61
C PHE A 151 13.91 4.12 -19.56
N CYS A 152 14.39 4.80 -18.50
CA CYS A 152 13.53 5.38 -17.45
C CYS A 152 13.09 6.82 -17.74
N MET A 153 13.78 7.56 -18.61
CA MET A 153 13.43 8.96 -18.92
C MET A 153 12.43 9.11 -20.08
N LEU A 154 12.17 8.05 -20.85
CA LEU A 154 11.39 8.12 -22.07
C LEU A 154 9.87 8.35 -21.94
N PRO A 155 9.19 8.26 -20.76
CA PRO A 155 7.80 8.72 -20.68
C PRO A 155 7.64 10.14 -20.09
N CYS A 156 8.72 10.83 -19.69
CA CYS A 156 8.60 12.14 -19.03
C CYS A 156 8.87 13.35 -19.96
N ILE A 157 9.18 13.14 -21.24
CA ILE A 157 9.53 14.23 -22.18
C ILE A 157 8.36 14.61 -23.13
N SER A 158 7.27 13.84 -23.15
CA SER A 158 6.14 14.09 -24.07
C SER A 158 4.86 14.64 -23.42
N ILE A 159 4.96 15.33 -22.27
CA ILE A 159 3.81 16.05 -21.70
C ILE A 159 4.19 17.50 -21.36
N HIS A 160 4.76 18.22 -22.31
CA HIS A 160 4.69 19.69 -22.29
C HIS A 160 5.06 20.31 -23.64
N SER A 161 4.26 20.07 -24.67
CA SER A 161 4.04 20.96 -25.83
C SER A 161 3.36 20.20 -26.97
N ASP A 162 2.03 20.13 -26.93
CA ASP A 162 1.25 20.24 -28.16
C ASP A 162 0.67 21.66 -28.18
N PHE A 163 1.55 22.58 -28.55
CA PHE A 163 1.34 23.67 -29.48
C PHE A 163 2.36 23.46 -30.60
#